data_AF-A0A7S1D5V4-F1
#
_entry.id   AF-A0A7S1D5V4-F1
#
_cell.length_a   1.000
_cell.length_b   1.000
_cell.length_c   1.000
_cell.angle_alpha   90.00
_cell.angle_beta   90.00
_cell.angle_gamma   90.00
#
_symmetry.space_group_name_H-M   'P 1'
#
loop_
_entity.id
_entity.type
_entity.pdbx_description
1 polymer ?
#
loop_
_entity_poly.entity_id
_entity_poly.type
_entity_poly.pdbx_seq_one_letter_code
_entity_poly.pdbx_strand_id
1 'polypeptide(L)'
;GADWMFYLIGVPKLTPEWRKLYEGPMMRVIDIPEQFGDLSDYPRQTNELYRSSWLWNETMQCEYIVHTHTDVLMLRPGIDDFLHYSYAGAPVYPETFQMKEWNYMCIKHRNCGGGGGFSIRRRSIVLWSLQHCTVPFEHPWSEDMWYVECMHQREQREQQEPQQLGGNKKKTPYKVVLPDPTVANRLSFGNKCGVDDQIGMHHTWMFCKASSCAHVIASSLLFREVYGPNFVPQGPCPEGEQVYFHLYPKLYATLLERNTTSTPAYQHWIETGRQQNMFYPCFDPVSGGDGGGVAVA
;
A
#
# COMPACT_ATOMS: atom_id res chain seq x y z
N GLY A 1 -13.33 17.12 10.20
CA GLY A 1 -12.31 16.65 9.22
C GLY A 1 -13.05 16.06 8.05
N ALA A 2 -12.39 15.65 6.96
CA ALA A 2 -13.08 14.82 5.97
C ALA A 2 -13.62 13.57 6.68
N ASP A 3 -14.91 13.29 6.50
CA ASP A 3 -15.58 12.11 7.09
C ASP A 3 -15.13 10.87 6.31
N TRP A 4 -13.94 10.35 6.64
CA TRP A 4 -13.43 9.12 6.05
C TRP A 4 -14.37 7.95 6.38
N MET A 5 -14.68 7.15 5.36
CA MET A 5 -15.39 5.89 5.51
C MET A 5 -14.44 4.75 5.14
N PHE A 6 -14.26 3.81 6.06
CA PHE A 6 -13.48 2.60 5.82
C PHE A 6 -14.40 1.51 5.29
N TYR A 7 -13.96 0.82 4.25
CA TYR A 7 -14.66 -0.31 3.65
C TYR A 7 -13.79 -1.55 3.79
N LEU A 8 -14.26 -2.52 4.59
CA LEU A 8 -13.64 -3.84 4.72
C LEU A 8 -14.41 -4.81 3.83
N ILE A 9 -13.82 -5.18 2.70
CA ILE A 9 -14.44 -6.05 1.69
C ILE A 9 -13.93 -7.48 1.89
N GLY A 10 -14.82 -8.43 2.12
CA GLY A 10 -14.44 -9.80 2.44
C GLY A 10 -15.39 -10.85 1.90
N VAL A 11 -14.94 -12.12 1.93
CA VAL A 11 -15.77 -13.26 1.56
C VAL A 11 -16.96 -13.44 2.54
N PRO A 12 -18.16 -13.81 2.07
CA PRO A 12 -19.36 -13.94 2.91
C PRO A 12 -19.22 -14.83 4.15
N LYS A 13 -18.23 -15.73 4.16
CA LYS A 13 -17.91 -16.59 5.30
C LYS A 13 -17.29 -15.84 6.49
N LEU A 14 -16.48 -14.81 6.24
CA LEU A 14 -15.73 -14.07 7.27
C LEU A 14 -16.44 -12.80 7.72
N THR A 15 -17.18 -12.16 6.82
CA THR A 15 -17.84 -10.89 7.08
C THR A 15 -18.84 -10.90 8.26
N PRO A 16 -19.54 -12.00 8.64
CA PRO A 16 -20.41 -11.97 9.83
C PRO A 16 -19.64 -11.76 11.13
N GLU A 17 -18.40 -12.27 11.22
CA GLU A 17 -17.53 -12.04 12.37
C GLU A 17 -16.97 -10.61 12.33
N TRP A 18 -16.49 -10.17 11.16
CA TRP A 18 -15.97 -8.81 10.98
C TRP A 18 -17.01 -7.74 11.27
N ARG A 19 -18.28 -7.95 10.90
CA ARG A 19 -19.36 -7.02 11.24
C ARG A 19 -19.51 -6.83 12.73
N LYS A 20 -19.43 -7.92 13.51
CA LYS A 20 -19.51 -7.84 14.97
C LYS A 20 -18.34 -7.09 15.59
N LEU A 21 -17.14 -7.21 14.99
CA LEU A 21 -15.91 -6.63 15.52
C LEU A 21 -15.66 -5.19 15.06
N TYR A 22 -15.95 -4.89 13.80
CA TYR A 22 -15.45 -3.68 13.13
C TYR A 22 -16.55 -2.77 12.58
N GLU A 23 -17.76 -3.27 12.29
CA GLU A 23 -18.81 -2.43 11.69
C GLU A 23 -19.27 -1.33 12.68
N GLY A 24 -19.37 -0.10 12.18
CA GLY A 24 -19.69 1.04 13.03
C GLY A 24 -19.80 2.34 12.24
N PRO A 25 -19.84 3.52 12.90
CA PRO A 25 -20.07 4.80 12.23
C PRO A 25 -19.11 5.09 11.07
N MET A 26 -17.83 4.72 11.22
CA MET A 26 -16.75 4.99 10.25
C MET A 26 -16.29 3.76 9.46
N MET A 27 -16.90 2.59 9.66
CA MET A 27 -16.47 1.33 9.03
C MET A 27 -17.68 0.60 8.48
N ARG A 28 -17.57 0.10 7.25
CA ARG A 28 -18.56 -0.75 6.58
C ARG A 28 -17.91 -2.06 6.20
N VAL A 29 -18.57 -3.17 6.53
CA VAL A 29 -18.13 -4.50 6.12
C VAL A 29 -19.01 -4.97 4.97
N ILE A 30 -18.39 -5.22 3.82
CA ILE A 30 -19.07 -5.53 2.56
C ILE A 30 -18.78 -6.97 2.16
N ASP A 31 -19.84 -7.71 1.81
CA ASP A 31 -19.72 -9.03 1.21
C ASP A 31 -19.30 -8.88 -0.25
N ILE A 32 -18.20 -9.52 -0.63
CA ILE A 32 -17.85 -9.64 -2.03
C ILE A 32 -18.81 -10.63 -2.73
N PRO A 33 -19.37 -10.28 -3.90
CA PRO A 33 -20.19 -11.19 -4.68
C PRO A 33 -19.43 -12.46 -5.07
N GLU A 34 -20.10 -13.61 -5.02
CA GLU A 34 -19.49 -14.93 -5.30
C GLU A 34 -18.83 -15.00 -6.68
N GLN A 35 -19.30 -14.20 -7.65
CA GLN A 35 -18.74 -14.14 -9.00
C GLN A 35 -17.27 -13.69 -9.05
N PHE A 36 -16.76 -13.01 -8.01
CA PHE A 36 -15.36 -12.61 -7.91
C PHE A 36 -14.46 -13.68 -7.28
N GLY A 37 -15.02 -14.81 -6.83
CA GLY A 37 -14.28 -15.98 -6.38
C GLY A 37 -13.45 -15.78 -5.09
N ASP A 38 -12.29 -16.43 -5.07
CA ASP A 38 -11.25 -16.35 -4.05
C ASP A 38 -10.17 -15.33 -4.43
N LEU A 39 -10.18 -14.17 -3.77
CA LEU A 39 -9.21 -13.10 -4.02
C LEU A 39 -7.75 -13.50 -3.80
N SER A 40 -7.46 -14.66 -3.20
CA SER A 40 -6.11 -15.23 -3.15
C SER A 40 -5.57 -15.66 -4.53
N ASP A 41 -6.44 -15.82 -5.54
CA ASP A 41 -6.07 -16.00 -6.96
C ASP A 41 -5.60 -14.66 -7.58
N TYR A 42 -4.46 -14.18 -7.07
CA TYR A 42 -3.79 -12.97 -7.51
C TYR A 42 -2.91 -13.24 -8.75
N PRO A 43 -2.94 -12.38 -9.79
CA PRO A 43 -3.61 -11.09 -9.85
C PRO A 43 -5.03 -11.12 -10.45
N ARG A 44 -5.52 -12.27 -10.92
CA ARG A 44 -6.69 -12.34 -11.80
C ARG A 44 -7.97 -11.82 -11.15
N GLN A 45 -8.40 -12.43 -10.05
CA GLN A 45 -9.70 -12.14 -9.44
C GLN A 45 -9.69 -10.78 -8.72
N THR A 46 -8.54 -10.41 -8.17
CA THR A 46 -8.28 -9.07 -7.64
C THR A 46 -8.42 -8.00 -8.74
N ASN A 47 -7.82 -8.21 -9.91
CA ASN A 47 -7.96 -7.28 -11.04
C ASN A 47 -9.39 -7.23 -11.60
N GLU A 48 -10.15 -8.33 -11.55
CA GLU A 48 -11.56 -8.35 -11.94
C GLU A 48 -12.42 -7.53 -10.97
N LEU A 49 -12.20 -7.68 -9.66
CA LEU A 49 -12.85 -6.87 -8.63
C LEU A 49 -12.59 -5.37 -8.83
N TYR A 50 -11.31 -4.98 -8.98
CA TYR A 50 -10.92 -3.58 -9.17
C TYR A 50 -11.34 -3.01 -10.54
N ARG A 51 -11.76 -3.84 -11.49
CA ARG A 51 -12.35 -3.38 -12.76
C ARG A 51 -13.87 -3.57 -12.81
N SER A 52 -14.51 -3.86 -11.68
CA SER A 52 -15.95 -4.08 -11.66
C SER A 52 -16.73 -2.78 -11.44
N SER A 53 -17.85 -2.64 -12.16
CA SER A 53 -18.83 -1.60 -11.85
C SER A 53 -19.42 -1.79 -10.45
N TRP A 54 -19.53 -3.03 -9.97
CA TRP A 54 -20.02 -3.33 -8.62
C TRP A 54 -19.21 -2.61 -7.54
N LEU A 55 -17.87 -2.70 -7.61
CA LEU A 55 -17.01 -2.03 -6.63
C LEU A 55 -17.20 -0.51 -6.71
N TRP A 56 -16.98 0.05 -7.90
CA TRP A 56 -16.88 1.50 -8.06
C TRP A 56 -18.21 2.22 -8.11
N ASN A 57 -19.27 1.61 -8.64
CA ASN A 57 -20.58 2.24 -8.78
C ASN A 57 -21.48 1.92 -7.60
N GLU A 58 -21.57 0.66 -7.19
CA GLU A 58 -22.57 0.19 -6.23
C GLU A 58 -22.05 0.22 -4.79
N THR A 59 -20.77 -0.07 -4.58
CA THR A 59 -20.19 -0.21 -3.23
C THR A 59 -19.60 1.09 -2.72
N MET A 60 -18.73 1.72 -3.49
CA MET A 60 -18.02 2.93 -3.07
C MET A 60 -18.91 4.17 -3.19
N GLN A 61 -19.01 4.95 -2.12
CA GLN A 61 -19.85 6.16 -2.08
C GLN A 61 -19.02 7.44 -2.22
N CYS A 62 -17.75 7.40 -1.81
CA CYS A 62 -16.84 8.54 -1.83
C CYS A 62 -16.28 8.80 -3.23
N GLU A 63 -15.97 10.07 -3.52
CA GLU A 63 -15.36 10.47 -4.80
C GLU A 63 -13.85 10.14 -4.84
N TYR A 64 -13.18 10.26 -3.71
CA TYR A 64 -11.78 9.91 -3.55
C TYR A 64 -11.68 8.66 -2.69
N ILE A 65 -10.99 7.66 -3.22
CA ILE A 65 -10.89 6.33 -2.61
C ILE A 65 -9.41 6.05 -2.43
N VAL A 66 -9.00 5.91 -1.16
CA VAL A 66 -7.70 5.35 -0.81
C VAL A 66 -7.89 3.85 -0.74
N HIS A 67 -7.23 3.15 -1.64
CA HIS A 67 -7.19 1.72 -1.72
C HIS A 67 -5.85 1.23 -1.16
N THR A 68 -5.92 0.18 -0.35
CA THR A 68 -4.78 -0.45 0.29
C THR A 68 -5.01 -1.96 0.34
N HIS A 69 -3.98 -2.73 0.03
CA HIS A 69 -3.92 -4.13 0.43
C HIS A 69 -3.65 -4.22 1.95
N THR A 70 -3.90 -5.40 2.52
CA THR A 70 -3.70 -5.65 3.96
C THR A 70 -2.22 -5.69 4.36
N ASP A 71 -1.32 -5.87 3.39
CA ASP A 71 0.14 -5.88 3.56
C ASP A 71 0.78 -4.49 3.41
N VAL A 72 -0.02 -3.42 3.38
CA VAL A 72 0.44 -2.04 3.24
C VAL A 72 0.25 -1.25 4.53
N LEU A 73 1.20 -0.36 4.80
CA LEU A 73 1.22 0.48 5.99
C LEU A 73 1.34 1.96 5.62
N MET A 74 0.43 2.78 6.16
CA MET A 74 0.52 4.23 6.06
C MET A 74 1.28 4.78 7.27
N LEU A 75 2.45 5.38 7.01
CA LEU A 75 3.39 5.77 8.06
C LEU A 75 3.39 7.27 8.38
N ARG A 76 2.64 8.07 7.61
CA ARG A 76 2.53 9.51 7.80
C ARG A 76 1.17 10.04 7.36
N PRO A 77 0.70 11.16 7.93
CA PRO A 77 -0.38 11.94 7.34
C PRO A 77 0.07 12.57 6.01
N GLY A 78 -0.89 13.12 5.24
CA GLY A 78 -0.61 13.80 3.97
C GLY A 78 -1.24 13.14 2.74
N ILE A 79 -2.14 12.18 2.93
CA ILE A 79 -2.91 11.60 1.82
C ILE A 79 -3.72 12.67 1.05
N ASP A 80 -4.10 13.74 1.75
CA ASP A 80 -4.83 14.88 1.20
C ASP A 80 -4.05 15.61 0.08
N ASP A 81 -2.71 15.58 0.14
CA ASP A 81 -1.83 16.19 -0.87
C ASP A 81 -1.95 15.53 -2.25
N PHE A 82 -2.65 14.41 -2.34
CA PHE A 82 -2.83 13.67 -3.59
C PHE A 82 -4.27 13.69 -4.09
N LEU A 83 -5.21 14.33 -3.38
CA LEU A 83 -6.63 14.40 -3.75
C LEU A 83 -6.89 15.28 -4.99
N HIS A 84 -5.89 15.98 -5.53
CA HIS A 84 -6.04 16.63 -6.84
C HIS A 84 -5.71 15.71 -8.01
N TYR A 85 -5.18 14.50 -7.76
CA TYR A 85 -4.92 13.50 -8.79
C TYR A 85 -6.16 12.64 -9.06
N SER A 86 -6.30 12.20 -10.31
CA SER A 86 -7.28 11.21 -10.73
C SER A 86 -6.88 9.79 -10.33
N TYR A 87 -5.58 9.54 -10.30
CA TYR A 87 -4.98 8.28 -9.90
C TYR A 87 -3.55 8.56 -9.43
N ALA A 88 -3.18 8.07 -8.26
CA ALA A 88 -1.82 8.04 -7.76
C ALA A 88 -1.62 6.71 -7.01
N GLY A 89 -0.69 5.88 -7.45
CA GLY A 89 -0.34 4.59 -6.89
C GLY A 89 1.09 4.60 -6.37
N ALA A 90 1.44 3.60 -5.55
CA ALA A 90 2.81 3.36 -5.13
C ALA A 90 3.70 3.17 -6.37
N PRO A 91 4.94 3.71 -6.43
CA PRO A 91 5.79 3.54 -7.57
C PRO A 91 6.16 2.07 -7.73
N VAL A 92 6.22 1.65 -8.99
CA VAL A 92 6.76 0.35 -9.36
C VAL A 92 8.23 0.59 -9.72
N TYR A 93 9.14 0.33 -8.78
CA TYR A 93 10.55 0.57 -9.05
C TYR A 93 11.09 -0.41 -10.12
N PRO A 94 11.87 0.09 -11.09
CA PRO A 94 12.59 -0.75 -12.06
C PRO A 94 13.48 -1.81 -11.39
N GLU A 95 14.03 -1.50 -10.23
CA GLU A 95 14.94 -2.38 -9.50
C GLU A 95 14.20 -3.53 -8.81
N THR A 96 12.95 -3.31 -8.41
CA THR A 96 12.11 -4.35 -7.77
C THR A 96 11.36 -5.22 -8.77
N PHE A 97 11.10 -4.71 -9.97
CA PHE A 97 10.43 -5.47 -11.02
C PHE A 97 11.29 -5.48 -12.29
N GLN A 98 11.94 -6.62 -12.55
CA GLN A 98 12.60 -6.90 -13.85
C GLN A 98 11.61 -6.94 -15.03
N MET A 99 10.32 -6.75 -14.79
CA MET A 99 9.28 -6.70 -15.80
C MET A 99 9.46 -5.44 -16.66
N LYS A 100 9.84 -5.66 -17.93
CA LYS A 100 10.13 -4.61 -18.92
C LYS A 100 8.91 -3.72 -19.21
N GLU A 101 7.71 -4.18 -18.85
CA GLU A 101 6.41 -3.62 -19.19
C GLU A 101 6.10 -2.33 -18.42
N TRP A 102 6.37 -2.27 -17.11
CA TRP A 102 6.16 -1.05 -16.31
C TRP A 102 7.18 0.04 -16.67
N ASN A 103 8.44 -0.35 -16.86
CA ASN A 103 9.46 0.53 -17.38
C ASN A 103 9.05 1.09 -18.75
N TYR A 104 8.54 0.24 -19.64
CA TYR A 104 8.04 0.69 -20.93
C TYR A 104 6.88 1.69 -20.80
N MET A 105 5.91 1.45 -19.91
CA MET A 105 4.80 2.38 -19.67
C MET A 105 5.27 3.72 -19.09
N CYS A 106 6.11 3.72 -18.06
CA CYS A 106 6.64 4.94 -17.46
C CYS A 106 7.66 5.66 -18.35
N ILE A 107 8.31 4.97 -19.29
CA ILE A 107 9.17 5.59 -20.31
C ILE A 107 8.32 6.21 -21.43
N LYS A 108 7.29 5.49 -21.89
CA LYS A 108 6.41 5.94 -22.98
C LYS A 108 5.53 7.12 -22.55
N HIS A 109 5.06 7.10 -21.30
CA HIS A 109 4.19 8.12 -20.75
C HIS A 109 4.93 8.90 -19.66
N ARG A 110 5.01 10.23 -19.78
CA ARG A 110 5.65 11.08 -18.76
C ARG A 110 5.02 10.93 -17.36
N ASN A 111 3.76 10.47 -17.29
CA ASN A 111 3.02 10.21 -16.06
C ASN A 111 2.49 8.77 -16.08
N CYS A 112 2.82 7.95 -15.08
CA CYS A 112 2.44 6.53 -15.10
C CYS A 112 1.63 6.04 -13.88
N GLY A 113 1.19 6.95 -13.01
CA GLY A 113 0.26 6.63 -11.94
C GLY A 113 0.87 5.83 -10.79
N GLY A 114 1.53 4.70 -11.03
CA GLY A 114 2.03 3.75 -10.02
C GLY A 114 1.18 2.48 -9.92
N GLY A 115 1.63 1.51 -9.12
CA GLY A 115 0.96 0.25 -8.80
C GLY A 115 -0.16 0.39 -7.75
N GLY A 116 -1.02 -0.63 -7.73
CA GLY A 116 -2.34 -0.58 -7.12
C GLY A 116 -2.39 -0.97 -5.66
N GLY A 117 -1.40 -1.74 -5.15
CA GLY A 117 -1.42 -2.23 -3.77
C GLY A 117 -1.60 -1.13 -2.72
N PHE A 118 -1.16 0.09 -3.04
CA PHE A 118 -1.56 1.30 -2.34
C PHE A 118 -1.80 2.42 -3.34
N SER A 119 -3.04 2.87 -3.47
CA SER A 119 -3.37 3.89 -4.45
C SER A 119 -4.53 4.79 -4.03
N ILE A 120 -4.56 6.00 -4.57
CA ILE A 120 -5.68 6.92 -4.50
C ILE A 120 -6.29 6.96 -5.89
N ARG A 121 -7.60 6.74 -5.95
CA ARG A 121 -8.35 6.70 -7.19
C ARG A 121 -9.57 7.59 -7.08
N ARG A 122 -9.81 8.35 -8.14
CA ARG A 122 -11.00 9.18 -8.26
C ARG A 122 -12.12 8.37 -8.90
N ARG A 123 -13.17 8.09 -8.12
CA ARG A 123 -14.31 7.24 -8.49
C ARG A 123 -14.92 7.62 -9.84
N SER A 124 -15.19 8.90 -10.06
CA SER A 124 -15.77 9.37 -11.33
C SER A 124 -14.89 9.12 -12.56
N ILE A 125 -13.57 9.12 -12.40
CA ILE A 125 -12.62 8.84 -13.49
C ILE A 125 -12.55 7.34 -13.74
N VAL A 126 -12.51 6.54 -12.68
CA VAL A 126 -12.57 5.08 -12.78
C VAL A 126 -13.84 4.62 -13.50
N LEU A 127 -15.01 5.12 -13.09
CA LEU A 127 -16.29 4.80 -13.74
C LEU A 127 -16.31 5.20 -15.22
N TRP A 128 -15.70 6.35 -15.55
CA TRP A 128 -15.55 6.74 -16.96
C TRP A 128 -14.70 5.72 -17.73
N SER A 129 -13.57 5.29 -17.16
CA SER A 129 -12.68 4.31 -17.79
C SER A 129 -13.40 3.00 -18.05
N LEU A 130 -14.17 2.49 -17.07
CA LEU A 130 -14.96 1.27 -17.23
C LEU A 130 -15.99 1.34 -18.36
N GLN A 131 -16.51 2.54 -18.66
CA GLN A 131 -17.56 2.74 -19.66
C GLN A 131 -17.04 3.07 -21.07
N HIS A 132 -15.90 3.77 -21.17
CA HIS A 132 -15.49 4.43 -22.42
C HIS A 132 -14.11 4.02 -22.93
N CYS A 133 -13.31 3.37 -22.08
CA CYS A 133 -11.97 2.94 -22.46
C CYS A 133 -12.05 1.79 -23.46
N THR A 134 -11.23 1.87 -24.50
CA THR A 134 -11.17 0.82 -25.54
C THR A 134 -9.92 -0.04 -25.42
N VAL A 135 -9.10 0.18 -24.39
CA VAL A 135 -7.91 -0.63 -24.12
C VAL A 135 -8.39 -2.05 -23.76
N PRO A 136 -7.98 -3.08 -24.51
CA PRO A 136 -8.43 -4.44 -24.28
C PRO A 136 -7.99 -4.93 -22.89
N PHE A 137 -8.83 -5.77 -22.28
CA PHE A 137 -8.60 -6.30 -20.93
C PHE A 137 -7.60 -7.45 -20.86
N GLU A 138 -7.25 -8.01 -22.02
CA GLU A 138 -6.46 -9.23 -22.12
C GLU A 138 -5.02 -9.02 -21.64
N HIS A 139 -4.44 -10.06 -21.05
CA HIS A 139 -3.05 -10.11 -20.58
C HIS A 139 -2.10 -9.52 -21.64
N PRO A 140 -1.16 -8.62 -21.28
CA PRO A 140 -0.41 -8.60 -20.02
C PRO A 140 -0.72 -7.46 -19.05
N TRP A 141 -1.84 -6.75 -19.21
CA TRP A 141 -2.10 -5.55 -18.40
C TRP A 141 -2.55 -5.92 -16.98
N SER A 142 -1.80 -5.49 -15.99
CA SER A 142 -2.33 -5.34 -14.63
C SER A 142 -3.45 -4.30 -14.65
N GLU A 143 -4.35 -4.37 -13.66
CA GLU A 143 -5.46 -3.42 -13.55
C GLU A 143 -4.98 -1.96 -13.50
N ASP A 144 -3.90 -1.69 -12.77
CA ASP A 144 -3.30 -0.36 -12.67
C ASP A 144 -2.82 0.18 -14.03
N MET A 145 -2.09 -0.64 -14.78
CA MET A 145 -1.61 -0.26 -16.12
C MET A 145 -2.79 0.02 -17.05
N TRP A 146 -3.86 -0.77 -16.94
CA TRP A 146 -5.08 -0.57 -17.71
C TRP A 146 -5.72 0.78 -17.37
N TYR A 147 -5.88 1.13 -16.09
CA TYR A 147 -6.42 2.43 -15.72
C TYR A 147 -5.57 3.61 -16.18
N VAL A 148 -4.24 3.51 -16.04
CA VAL A 148 -3.32 4.55 -16.51
C VAL A 148 -3.46 4.77 -18.01
N GLU A 149 -3.51 3.70 -18.81
CA GLU A 149 -3.70 3.82 -20.26
C GLU A 149 -5.09 4.38 -20.61
N CYS A 150 -6.15 3.97 -19.90
CA CYS A 150 -7.48 4.54 -20.07
C CYS A 150 -7.55 6.04 -19.76
N MET A 151 -6.81 6.48 -18.73
CA MET A 151 -6.70 7.89 -18.36
C MET A 151 -5.93 8.70 -19.41
N HIS A 152 -4.87 8.13 -20.01
CA HIS A 152 -4.19 8.74 -21.17
C HIS A 152 -5.11 8.83 -22.39
N GLN A 153 -5.86 7.77 -22.67
CA GLN A 153 -6.84 7.78 -23.77
C GLN A 153 -7.88 8.89 -23.58
N ARG A 154 -8.36 9.09 -22.35
CA ARG A 154 -9.27 10.18 -22.02
C ARG A 154 -8.65 11.54 -22.28
N GLU A 155 -7.44 11.77 -21.79
CA GLU A 155 -6.74 13.04 -21.97
C GLU A 155 -6.57 13.36 -23.46
N GLN A 156 -6.23 12.36 -24.28
CA GLN A 156 -6.15 12.52 -25.74
C GLN A 156 -7.49 12.91 -26.37
N ARG A 157 -8.61 12.28 -25.97
CA ARG A 157 -9.95 12.65 -26.45
C ARG A 157 -10.32 14.08 -26.05
N GLU A 158 -10.05 14.47 -24.81
CA GLU A 158 -10.30 15.84 -24.31
C GLU A 158 -9.47 16.88 -25.08
N GLN A 159 -8.27 16.53 -25.57
CA GLN A 159 -7.44 17.40 -26.42
C GLN A 159 -7.91 17.43 -27.88
N GLN A 160 -8.43 16.32 -28.41
CA GLN A 160 -8.88 16.17 -29.81
C GLN A 160 -10.30 16.68 -30.07
N GLU A 161 -11.11 16.90 -29.03
CA GLU A 161 -12.43 17.52 -29.12
C GLU A 161 -12.41 19.00 -28.66
N PRO A 162 -11.59 19.90 -29.23
CA PRO A 162 -11.62 21.29 -28.86
C PRO A 162 -12.90 21.93 -29.41
N GLN A 163 -13.87 22.15 -28.53
CA GLN A 163 -14.82 23.25 -28.61
C GLN A 163 -15.75 23.31 -29.84
N GLN A 164 -16.01 22.20 -30.57
CA GLN A 164 -17.02 22.23 -31.63
C GLN A 164 -18.47 22.40 -31.11
N LEU A 165 -18.69 22.28 -29.80
CA LEU A 165 -19.97 22.60 -29.16
C LEU A 165 -20.02 24.08 -28.74
N GLY A 166 -20.27 24.95 -29.73
CA GLY A 166 -20.60 26.37 -29.55
C GLY A 166 -21.95 26.64 -28.84
N GLY A 167 -22.47 25.72 -28.04
CA GLY A 167 -23.72 25.88 -27.32
C GLY A 167 -23.66 25.17 -25.97
N ASN A 168 -23.78 25.93 -24.87
CA ASN A 168 -23.83 25.46 -23.49
C ASN A 168 -22.79 24.38 -23.15
N LYS A 169 -21.54 24.81 -22.94
CA LYS A 169 -20.47 24.01 -22.32
C LYS A 169 -20.94 23.47 -20.96
N LYS A 170 -21.54 22.27 -20.95
CA LYS A 170 -21.46 21.39 -19.77
C LYS A 170 -19.97 21.10 -19.64
N LYS A 171 -19.29 21.84 -18.76
CA LYS A 171 -17.92 21.50 -18.34
C LYS A 171 -17.95 20.01 -18.02
N THR A 172 -17.17 19.21 -18.75
CA THR A 172 -16.83 17.87 -18.27
C THR A 172 -16.26 18.10 -16.88
N PRO A 173 -16.91 17.57 -15.83
CA PRO A 173 -16.73 18.14 -14.50
C PRO A 173 -15.31 17.92 -13.96
N TYR A 174 -14.55 16.99 -14.53
CA TYR A 174 -13.27 16.54 -13.95
C TYR A 174 -12.21 16.35 -15.04
N LYS A 175 -11.12 17.12 -14.94
CA LYS A 175 -9.90 16.92 -15.74
C LYS A 175 -9.15 15.69 -15.23
N VAL A 176 -8.61 14.88 -16.13
CA VAL A 176 -7.68 13.82 -15.75
C VAL A 176 -6.34 14.44 -15.33
N VAL A 177 -5.88 14.11 -14.13
CA VAL A 177 -4.59 14.57 -13.61
C VAL A 177 -3.85 13.35 -13.09
N LEU A 178 -2.81 12.92 -13.81
CA LEU A 178 -1.89 11.89 -13.36
C LEU A 178 -0.63 12.55 -12.75
N PRO A 179 -0.07 12.02 -11.66
CA PRO A 179 1.16 12.54 -11.07
C PRO A 179 2.36 12.26 -11.97
N ASP A 180 3.32 13.17 -11.91
CA ASP A 180 4.68 12.86 -12.33
C ASP A 180 5.22 11.68 -11.51
N PRO A 181 6.05 10.78 -12.08
CA PRO A 181 6.63 9.65 -11.37
C PRO A 181 7.31 10.05 -10.05
N THR A 182 7.96 11.21 -9.98
CA THR A 182 8.56 11.72 -8.73
C THR A 182 7.52 12.01 -7.65
N VAL A 183 6.33 12.48 -8.02
CA VAL A 183 5.22 12.70 -7.08
C VAL A 183 4.59 11.37 -6.68
N ALA A 184 4.40 10.44 -7.63
CA ALA A 184 3.92 9.10 -7.32
C ALA A 184 4.84 8.38 -6.32
N ASN A 185 6.16 8.58 -6.41
CA ASN A 185 7.13 8.02 -5.45
C ASN A 185 6.85 8.44 -4.00
N ARG A 186 6.32 9.66 -3.80
CA ARG A 186 6.00 10.19 -2.46
C ARG A 186 4.86 9.42 -1.78
N LEU A 187 4.10 8.62 -2.52
CA LEU A 187 2.97 7.84 -2.00
C LEU A 187 3.42 6.50 -1.37
N SER A 188 4.64 6.00 -1.64
CA SER A 188 5.04 4.63 -1.23
C SER A 188 6.22 4.51 -0.30
N PHE A 189 7.04 5.53 -0.13
CA PHE A 189 8.20 5.42 0.74
C PHE A 189 8.14 6.48 1.82
N GLY A 190 7.62 6.06 2.97
CA GLY A 190 8.00 6.68 4.22
C GLY A 190 9.50 6.49 4.39
N ASN A 191 10.29 7.53 4.13
CA ASN A 191 11.47 7.84 4.92
C ASN A 191 11.90 9.29 4.64
N LYS A 192 12.51 9.92 5.65
CA LYS A 192 13.41 11.06 5.54
C LYS A 192 14.73 10.70 4.80
N CYS A 193 14.65 10.07 3.64
CA CYS A 193 15.78 9.94 2.72
C CYS A 193 15.28 10.44 1.36
N GLY A 194 15.50 11.73 1.11
CA GLY A 194 15.21 12.45 -0.13
C GLY A 194 13.86 12.15 -0.77
N VAL A 195 12.81 12.80 -0.29
CA VAL A 195 11.50 12.87 -0.97
C VAL A 195 11.61 13.53 -2.37
N ASP A 196 12.77 14.13 -2.65
CA ASP A 196 13.17 14.76 -3.92
C ASP A 196 14.42 14.11 -4.54
N ASP A 197 14.85 12.93 -4.06
CA ASP A 197 15.96 12.21 -4.69
C ASP A 197 15.55 11.70 -6.08
N GLN A 198 16.54 11.59 -6.96
CA GLN A 198 16.32 11.14 -8.33
C GLN A 198 15.85 9.68 -8.37
N ILE A 199 14.99 9.36 -9.34
CA ILE A 199 14.57 7.98 -9.66
C ILE A 199 15.83 7.10 -9.78
N GLY A 200 15.87 6.00 -9.01
CA GLY A 200 17.01 5.08 -8.92
C GLY A 200 17.95 5.28 -7.71
N MET A 201 17.75 6.32 -6.91
CA MET A 201 18.48 6.55 -5.64
C MET A 201 17.72 5.96 -4.42
N HIS A 202 16.49 5.48 -4.63
CA HIS A 202 15.69 4.88 -3.58
C HIS A 202 16.14 3.44 -3.35
N HIS A 203 16.80 3.21 -2.23
CA HIS A 203 17.15 1.87 -1.79
C HIS A 203 15.88 1.08 -1.37
N THR A 204 15.77 -0.18 -1.81
CA THR A 204 14.72 -1.10 -1.32
C THR A 204 14.73 -1.19 0.20
N TRP A 205 13.58 -1.47 0.82
CA TRP A 205 13.39 -1.49 2.28
C TRP A 205 14.49 -2.27 3.04
N MET A 206 14.94 -3.39 2.46
CA MET A 206 16.06 -4.23 2.93
C MET A 206 17.42 -3.51 3.09
N PHE A 207 17.60 -2.34 2.46
CA PHE A 207 18.81 -1.52 2.57
C PHE A 207 18.59 -0.24 3.38
N CYS A 208 17.35 0.01 3.85
CA CYS A 208 17.00 1.15 4.66
C CYS A 208 17.30 0.88 6.14
N LYS A 209 18.60 0.70 6.47
CA LYS A 209 19.13 0.36 7.81
C LYS A 209 18.74 1.30 8.97
N ALA A 210 18.12 2.44 8.64
CA ALA A 210 17.72 3.49 9.58
C ALA A 210 16.25 3.92 9.42
N SER A 211 15.41 3.15 8.71
CA SER A 211 14.04 3.62 8.47
C SER A 211 13.24 3.65 9.77
N SER A 212 12.60 4.78 10.05
CA SER A 212 11.57 4.92 11.08
C SER A 212 10.41 3.93 10.89
N CYS A 213 10.34 3.29 9.73
CA CYS A 213 9.26 2.42 9.27
C CYS A 213 9.41 1.01 9.85
N ALA A 214 10.59 0.40 9.79
CA ALA A 214 10.85 -0.86 10.49
C ALA A 214 10.54 -0.72 11.99
N HIS A 215 10.88 0.44 12.55
CA HIS A 215 10.54 0.78 13.91
C HIS A 215 9.03 0.92 14.16
N VAL A 216 8.31 1.70 13.35
CA VAL A 216 6.85 1.86 13.47
C VAL A 216 6.15 0.52 13.35
N ILE A 217 6.53 -0.32 12.38
CA ILE A 217 5.97 -1.67 12.18
C ILE A 217 6.22 -2.51 13.42
N ALA A 218 7.47 -2.62 13.84
CA ALA A 218 7.87 -3.42 14.99
C ALA A 218 7.23 -2.94 16.31
N SER A 219 6.94 -1.64 16.43
CA SER A 219 6.23 -1.06 17.58
C SER A 219 4.69 -1.12 17.46
N SER A 220 4.17 -1.45 16.28
CA SER A 220 2.73 -1.47 16.03
C SER A 220 2.06 -2.65 16.73
N LEU A 221 0.83 -2.45 17.18
CA LEU A 221 -0.01 -3.54 17.69
C LEU A 221 -0.19 -4.63 16.62
N LEU A 222 -0.26 -4.23 15.34
CA LEU A 222 -0.37 -5.14 14.21
C LEU A 222 0.76 -6.17 14.18
N PHE A 223 2.03 -5.77 14.36
CA PHE A 223 3.13 -6.73 14.37
C PHE A 223 2.98 -7.76 15.51
N ARG A 224 2.56 -7.30 16.69
CA ARG A 224 2.31 -8.20 17.83
C ARG A 224 1.13 -9.14 17.60
N GLU A 225 0.10 -8.68 16.88
CA GLU A 225 -1.07 -9.49 16.52
C GLU A 225 -0.73 -10.52 15.44
N VAL A 226 0.01 -10.12 14.41
CA VAL A 226 0.43 -10.94 13.25
C VAL A 226 1.40 -12.03 13.66
N TYR A 227 2.47 -11.68 14.39
CA TYR A 227 3.52 -12.64 14.77
C TYR A 227 3.25 -13.29 16.14
N GLY A 228 2.31 -12.74 16.90
CA GLY A 228 1.89 -13.24 18.20
C GLY A 228 2.93 -13.05 19.31
N PRO A 229 2.55 -13.32 20.58
CA PRO A 229 3.48 -13.37 21.71
C PRO A 229 4.48 -14.54 21.61
N ASN A 230 4.23 -15.49 20.71
CA ASN A 230 5.04 -16.69 20.53
C ASN A 230 6.17 -16.52 19.51
N PHE A 231 6.30 -15.34 18.90
CA PHE A 231 7.43 -15.05 18.02
C PHE A 231 8.74 -15.12 18.81
N VAL A 232 9.62 -16.06 18.44
CA VAL A 232 10.95 -16.23 19.01
C VAL A 232 11.98 -15.94 17.91
N PRO A 233 12.59 -14.75 17.88
CA PRO A 233 13.73 -14.47 17.01
C PRO A 233 14.83 -15.51 17.21
N GLN A 234 15.42 -15.97 16.10
CA GLN A 234 16.49 -17.00 16.12
C GLN A 234 17.87 -16.40 16.42
N GLY A 235 18.02 -15.09 16.26
CA GLY A 235 19.28 -14.38 16.44
C GLY A 235 19.06 -12.88 16.64
N PRO A 236 20.13 -12.13 16.98
CA PRO A 236 20.08 -10.69 16.99
C PRO A 236 19.91 -10.18 15.56
N CYS A 237 19.14 -9.10 15.42
CA CYS A 237 18.99 -8.39 14.15
C CYS A 237 18.97 -6.88 14.37
N PRO A 238 19.41 -6.08 13.39
CA PRO A 238 19.55 -4.64 13.52
C PRO A 238 18.26 -3.92 13.96
N GLU A 239 17.12 -4.34 13.42
CA GLU A 239 15.83 -3.74 13.74
C GLU A 239 15.42 -4.04 15.17
N GLY A 240 15.61 -5.27 15.63
CA GLY A 240 15.33 -5.65 17.01
C GLY A 240 16.18 -4.89 18.02
N GLU A 241 17.47 -4.71 17.73
CA GLU A 241 18.37 -3.93 18.59
C GLU A 241 17.88 -2.48 18.74
N GLN A 242 17.48 -1.84 17.65
CA GLN A 242 16.99 -0.46 17.66
C GLN A 242 15.63 -0.33 18.36
N VAL A 243 14.69 -1.21 18.01
CA VAL A 243 13.30 -1.10 18.48
C VAL A 243 13.17 -1.47 19.94
N TYR A 244 13.92 -2.47 20.40
CA TYR A 244 13.87 -2.91 21.79
C TYR A 244 14.23 -1.77 22.76
N PHE A 245 15.30 -1.02 22.48
CA PHE A 245 15.66 0.12 23.32
C PHE A 245 14.68 1.28 23.24
N HIS A 246 13.99 1.44 22.12
CA HIS A 246 12.92 2.43 22.01
C HIS A 246 11.71 2.04 22.88
N LEU A 247 11.30 0.77 22.84
CA LEU A 247 10.19 0.27 23.66
C LEU A 247 10.52 0.31 25.15
N TYR A 248 11.81 0.16 25.49
CA TYR A 248 12.29 0.05 26.87
C TYR A 248 13.43 1.05 27.15
N PRO A 249 13.15 2.37 27.09
CA PRO A 249 14.18 3.40 27.11
C PRO A 249 14.98 3.44 28.41
N LYS A 250 14.40 2.98 29.52
CA LYS A 250 15.09 2.85 30.82
C LYS A 250 16.23 1.82 30.78
N LEU A 251 16.13 0.79 29.93
CA LEU A 251 17.16 -0.24 29.81
C LEU A 251 18.36 0.23 28.98
N TYR A 252 18.15 1.17 28.05
CA TYR A 252 19.20 1.65 27.17
C TYR A 252 20.40 2.21 27.96
N ALA A 253 20.14 3.09 28.94
CA ALA A 253 21.18 3.65 29.79
C ALA A 253 21.90 2.57 30.60
N THR A 254 21.15 1.64 31.21
CA THR A 254 21.71 0.58 32.05
C THR A 254 22.55 -0.44 31.27
N LEU A 255 22.21 -0.70 30.01
CA LEU A 255 22.90 -1.68 29.18
C LEU A 255 24.10 -1.08 28.42
N LEU A 256 24.04 0.20 28.03
CA LEU A 256 25.19 0.90 27.44
C LEU A 256 26.36 1.06 28.42
N GLU A 257 26.08 1.34 29.70
CA GLU A 257 27.11 1.49 30.73
C GLU A 257 27.90 0.19 30.95
N ARG A 258 27.34 -0.97 30.57
CA ARG A 258 27.98 -2.27 30.75
C ARG A 258 28.94 -2.67 29.63
N ASN A 259 28.96 -1.96 28.50
CA ASN A 259 30.01 -1.98 27.46
C ASN A 259 30.60 -3.36 27.06
N THR A 260 29.81 -4.44 27.02
CA THR A 260 30.34 -5.81 26.86
C THR A 260 29.89 -6.60 25.63
N THR A 261 28.90 -6.15 24.85
CA THR A 261 28.44 -6.90 23.67
C THR A 261 27.99 -6.00 22.52
N SER A 262 28.13 -6.50 21.29
CA SER A 262 27.66 -5.83 20.06
C SER A 262 26.14 -5.87 19.86
N THR A 263 25.42 -6.73 20.61
CA THR A 263 23.96 -6.93 20.52
C THR A 263 23.32 -6.94 21.92
N PRO A 264 23.38 -5.82 22.66
CA PRO A 264 22.96 -5.77 24.06
C PRO A 264 21.44 -5.96 24.25
N ALA A 265 20.61 -5.61 23.27
CA ALA A 265 19.16 -5.78 23.40
C ALA A 265 18.75 -7.25 23.27
N TYR A 266 19.24 -7.96 22.25
CA TYR A 266 18.90 -9.37 22.05
C TYR A 266 19.37 -10.24 23.23
N GLN A 267 20.58 -9.97 23.72
CA GLN A 267 21.13 -10.68 24.87
C GLN A 267 20.26 -10.46 26.11
N HIS A 268 19.90 -9.20 26.41
CA HIS A 268 19.00 -8.89 27.52
C HIS A 268 17.62 -9.57 27.33
N TRP A 269 17.09 -9.56 26.11
CA TRP A 269 15.80 -10.18 25.82
C TRP A 269 15.81 -11.69 26.08
N ILE A 270 16.84 -12.42 25.64
CA ILE A 270 17.00 -13.86 25.94
C ILE A 270 17.10 -14.10 27.44
N GLU A 271 17.98 -13.36 28.12
CA GLU A 271 18.32 -13.62 29.52
C GLU A 271 17.16 -13.31 30.47
N THR A 272 16.46 -12.21 30.24
CA THR A 272 15.46 -11.69 31.19
C THR A 272 14.23 -11.10 30.53
N GLY A 273 14.36 -10.46 29.37
CA GLY A 273 13.24 -9.78 28.72
C GLY A 273 12.07 -10.69 28.40
N ARG A 274 12.32 -11.94 27.97
CA ARG A 274 11.27 -12.93 27.69
C ARG A 274 10.44 -13.27 28.94
N GLN A 275 11.08 -13.40 30.11
CA GLN A 275 10.40 -13.67 31.37
C GLN A 275 9.57 -12.46 31.83
N GLN A 276 10.01 -11.25 31.46
CA GLN A 276 9.32 -9.99 31.74
C GLN A 276 8.24 -9.66 30.69
N ASN A 277 7.92 -10.59 29.78
CA ASN A 277 6.99 -10.39 28.68
C ASN A 277 7.36 -9.18 27.79
N MET A 278 8.67 -8.95 27.63
CA MET A 278 9.22 -7.94 26.76
C MET A 278 9.33 -8.46 25.34
N PHE A 279 9.19 -7.55 24.39
CA PHE A 279 9.07 -7.87 22.99
C PHE A 279 10.32 -7.44 22.21
N TYR A 280 10.93 -8.39 21.50
CA TYR A 280 12.08 -8.16 20.62
C TYR A 280 11.67 -8.50 19.17
N PRO A 281 11.35 -7.48 18.35
CA PRO A 281 10.93 -7.69 16.97
C PRO A 281 12.13 -8.04 16.10
N CYS A 282 12.01 -9.07 15.28
CA CYS A 282 13.04 -9.40 14.31
C CYS A 282 12.40 -9.79 12.99
N PHE A 283 12.79 -9.13 11.90
CA PHE A 283 12.17 -9.32 10.59
C PHE A 283 12.84 -10.44 9.78
N ASP A 284 13.85 -11.10 10.34
CA ASP A 284 14.64 -12.06 9.59
C ASP A 284 13.74 -13.23 9.14
N PRO A 285 13.49 -13.38 7.83
CA PRO A 285 12.74 -14.51 7.33
C PRO A 285 13.57 -15.74 7.63
N VAL A 286 13.05 -16.62 8.47
CA VAL A 286 13.65 -17.91 8.83
C VAL A 286 14.43 -18.47 7.64
N SER A 287 15.76 -18.36 7.66
CA SER A 287 16.61 -18.71 6.53
C SER A 287 16.81 -20.22 6.39
N GLY A 288 15.78 -21.03 6.70
CA GLY A 288 15.93 -22.48 6.75
C GLY A 288 14.68 -23.24 7.19
N GLY A 289 13.62 -23.18 6.38
CA GLY A 289 12.48 -24.09 6.53
C GLY A 289 11.41 -23.79 5.50
N ASP A 290 11.39 -24.59 4.42
CA ASP A 290 10.40 -24.67 3.35
C ASP A 290 9.13 -23.81 3.51
N GLY A 291 9.08 -22.70 2.75
CA GLY A 291 7.92 -22.35 1.92
C GLY A 291 6.57 -22.00 2.56
N GLY A 292 6.49 -21.79 3.87
CA GLY A 292 5.25 -21.39 4.54
C GLY A 292 5.14 -19.88 4.77
N GLY A 293 5.03 -19.07 3.71
CA GLY A 293 4.67 -17.67 3.85
C GLY A 293 3.29 -17.57 4.50
N VAL A 294 3.23 -17.14 5.77
CA VAL A 294 1.96 -16.86 6.43
C VAL A 294 1.43 -15.56 5.82
N ALA A 295 0.52 -15.67 4.87
CA ALA A 295 -0.36 -14.57 4.51
C ALA A 295 -1.24 -14.28 5.73
N VAL A 296 -1.01 -13.13 6.37
CA VAL A 296 -1.86 -12.66 7.46
C VAL A 296 -2.85 -11.67 6.87
N ALA A 297 -4.13 -11.99 7.05
CA ALA A 297 -5.30 -11.20 6.66
C ALA A 297 -5.57 -10.08 7.66
#